data_AF-A0A5R9J1X5-F1
#
_entry.id   AF-A0A5R9J1X5-F1
#
_cell.length_a   1.000
_cell.length_b   1.000
_cell.length_c   1.000
_cell.angle_alpha   90.00
_cell.angle_beta   90.00
_cell.angle_gamma   90.00
#
_symmetry.space_group_name_H-M   'P 1'
#
loop_
_entity.id
_entity.type
_entity.pdbx_description
1 polymer ?
#
loop_
_entity_poly.entity_id
_entity_poly.type
_entity_poly.pdbx_seq_one_letter_code
_entity_poly.pdbx_strand_id
1 'polypeptide(L)'
;MAAASRSLSTQGARILAQQLREASERRHALAVAQVGRSRACAFDLHAPRPVPGSILAPGPDHPRALAWLWQHWGTTQALRHVVVLGEPRDQEAVEATWRLGFWSADWTPWRALSAIAHNWPQLRFETRPLYAQAT
;
A
#
# COMPACT_ATOMS: atom_id res chain seq x y z
N MET A 1 -24.39 29.25 -2.42
CA MET A 1 -23.99 29.29 -3.85
C MET A 1 -23.96 27.86 -4.37
N ALA A 2 -24.90 27.47 -5.23
CA ALA A 2 -24.95 26.13 -5.81
C ALA A 2 -23.79 25.96 -6.82
N ALA A 3 -22.97 24.92 -6.65
CA ALA A 3 -21.93 24.59 -7.61
C ALA A 3 -22.56 24.17 -8.94
N ALA A 4 -22.26 24.89 -10.03
CA ALA A 4 -22.70 24.53 -11.36
C ALA A 4 -22.10 23.16 -11.73
N SER A 5 -22.96 22.16 -11.92
CA SER A 5 -22.56 20.84 -12.41
C SER A 5 -22.08 20.97 -13.86
N ARG A 6 -20.77 20.88 -14.08
CA ARG A 6 -20.20 20.76 -15.42
C ARG A 6 -20.60 19.41 -16.00
N SER A 7 -21.40 19.40 -17.07
CA SER A 7 -21.76 18.18 -17.80
C SER A 7 -20.75 17.91 -18.92
N LEU A 8 -20.31 16.65 -19.03
CA LEU A 8 -19.44 16.18 -20.11
C LEU A 8 -20.30 15.57 -21.23
N SER A 9 -19.98 15.86 -22.49
CA SER A 9 -20.57 15.12 -23.62
C SER A 9 -20.10 13.67 -23.59
N THR A 10 -20.86 12.75 -24.20
CA THR A 10 -20.46 11.34 -24.31
C THR A 10 -19.08 11.17 -24.97
N GLN A 11 -18.78 11.98 -25.98
CA GLN A 11 -17.46 11.98 -26.63
C GLN A 11 -16.37 12.49 -25.67
N GLY A 12 -16.64 13.58 -24.94
CA GLY A 12 -15.72 14.10 -23.93
C GLY A 12 -15.46 13.09 -22.80
N ALA A 13 -16.49 12.39 -22.34
CA ALA A 13 -16.38 11.33 -21.34
C ALA A 13 -15.52 10.16 -21.84
N ARG A 14 -15.65 9.75 -23.12
CA ARG A 14 -14.81 8.71 -23.72
C ARG A 14 -13.34 9.13 -23.82
N ILE A 15 -13.07 10.36 -24.24
CA ILE A 15 -11.70 10.91 -24.31
C ILE A 15 -11.08 10.93 -22.91
N LEU A 16 -11.82 11.43 -21.92
CA LEU A 16 -11.35 11.46 -20.54
C LEU A 16 -11.08 10.05 -20.00
N ALA A 17 -11.97 9.09 -20.24
CA ALA A 17 -11.78 7.71 -19.82
C ALA A 17 -10.53 7.08 -20.46
N GLN A 18 -10.25 7.38 -21.73
CA GLN A 18 -9.03 6.93 -22.41
C GLN A 18 -7.78 7.55 -21.77
N GLN A 19 -7.77 8.86 -21.52
CA GLN A 19 -6.65 9.55 -20.88
C GLN A 19 -6.38 9.02 -19.47
N LEU A 20 -7.44 8.74 -18.70
CA LEU A 20 -7.32 8.15 -17.36
C LEU A 20 -6.72 6.73 -17.43
N ARG A 21 -7.16 5.92 -18.39
CA ARG A 21 -6.62 4.58 -18.62
C ARG A 21 -5.13 4.64 -18.95
N GLU A 22 -4.73 5.46 -19.92
CA GLU A 22 -3.33 5.61 -20.33
C GLU A 22 -2.44 6.16 -19.21
N ALA A 23 -2.95 7.10 -18.42
CA ALA A 23 -2.24 7.60 -17.24
C ALA A 23 -2.07 6.52 -16.18
N SER A 24 -3.11 5.71 -15.92
CA SER A 24 -3.07 4.58 -14.99
C SER A 24 -2.07 3.52 -15.45
N GLU A 25 -2.12 3.11 -16.73
CA GLU A 25 -1.22 2.11 -17.31
C GLU A 25 0.25 2.55 -17.27
N ARG A 26 0.55 3.80 -17.63
CA ARG A 26 1.91 4.36 -17.50
C ARG A 26 2.39 4.35 -16.06
N ARG A 27 1.55 4.77 -15.11
CA ARG A 27 1.89 4.76 -13.68
C ARG A 27 2.13 3.34 -13.18
N HIS A 28 1.31 2.39 -13.61
CA HIS A 28 1.47 0.97 -13.28
C HIS A 28 2.78 0.41 -13.83
N ALA A 29 3.11 0.67 -15.10
CA ALA A 29 4.36 0.23 -15.72
C ALA A 29 5.59 0.78 -14.99
N LEU A 30 5.58 2.08 -14.62
CA LEU A 30 6.63 2.68 -13.80
C LEU A 30 6.75 2.03 -12.42
N ALA A 31 5.63 1.75 -11.76
CA ALA A 31 5.63 1.10 -10.45
C ALA A 31 6.17 -0.34 -10.53
N VAL A 32 5.74 -1.13 -11.51
CA VAL A 32 6.23 -2.50 -11.77
C VAL A 32 7.74 -2.48 -12.03
N ALA A 33 8.24 -1.50 -12.79
CA ALA A 33 9.67 -1.32 -13.04
C ALA A 33 10.47 -0.91 -11.79
N GLN A 34 9.84 -0.64 -10.64
CA GLN A 34 10.54 -0.29 -9.41
C GLN A 34 10.43 -1.36 -8.32
N VAL A 35 9.63 -2.41 -8.53
CA VAL A 35 9.47 -3.52 -7.57
C VAL A 35 10.82 -4.16 -7.28
N GLY A 36 11.15 -4.25 -5.98
CA GLY A 36 12.42 -4.82 -5.50
C GLY A 36 13.67 -3.96 -5.75
N ARG A 37 13.54 -2.79 -6.39
CA ARG A 37 14.65 -1.85 -6.63
C ARG A 37 14.52 -0.56 -5.84
N SER A 38 13.29 -0.03 -5.73
CA SER A 38 13.05 1.21 -5.01
C SER A 38 13.21 1.01 -3.51
N ARG A 39 13.89 1.96 -2.87
CA ARG A 39 13.99 2.08 -1.40
C ARG A 39 13.25 3.31 -0.88
N ALA A 40 12.43 3.93 -1.74
CA ALA A 40 11.73 5.17 -1.40
C ALA A 40 10.54 4.95 -0.44
N CYS A 41 9.99 3.74 -0.38
CA CYS A 41 8.95 3.38 0.57
C CYS A 41 9.59 2.81 1.83
N ALA A 42 9.42 3.50 2.97
CA ALA A 42 10.01 3.10 4.24
C ALA A 42 9.52 1.71 4.71
N PHE A 43 8.30 1.33 4.36
CA PHE A 43 7.72 0.04 4.72
C PHE A 43 7.02 -0.61 3.52
N ASP A 44 7.84 -1.16 2.64
CA ASP A 44 7.41 -1.89 1.45
C ASP A 44 7.25 -3.38 1.75
N LEU A 45 6.04 -3.91 1.57
CA LEU A 45 5.73 -5.33 1.77
C LEU A 45 6.36 -6.24 0.71
N HIS A 46 6.79 -5.69 -0.43
CA HIS A 46 7.55 -6.45 -1.43
C HIS A 46 8.95 -6.84 -0.94
N ALA A 47 9.55 -6.10 0.00
CA ALA A 47 10.89 -6.41 0.50
C ALA A 47 10.96 -7.77 1.24
N PRO A 48 10.10 -8.06 2.24
CA PRO A 48 10.08 -9.38 2.88
C PRO A 48 9.37 -10.44 2.03
N ARG A 49 8.40 -10.06 1.19
CA ARG A 49 7.61 -11.02 0.41
C ARG A 49 7.17 -10.42 -0.94
N PRO A 50 8.02 -10.50 -1.98
CA PRO A 50 7.71 -9.91 -3.27
C PRO A 50 6.56 -10.65 -3.97
N VAL A 51 5.62 -9.89 -4.53
CA VAL A 51 4.58 -10.42 -5.40
C VAL A 51 5.22 -10.92 -6.71
N PRO A 52 4.97 -12.17 -7.13
CA PRO A 52 5.47 -12.66 -8.42
C PRO A 52 4.92 -11.86 -9.59
N GLY A 53 5.74 -11.61 -10.62
CA GLY A 53 5.33 -10.87 -11.81
C GLY A 53 4.10 -11.47 -12.52
N SER A 54 3.96 -12.80 -12.51
CA SER A 54 2.79 -13.50 -13.07
C SER A 54 1.48 -13.25 -12.32
N ILE A 55 1.56 -12.83 -11.05
CA ILE A 55 0.42 -12.43 -10.23
C ILE A 55 0.08 -10.95 -10.50
N LEU A 56 1.08 -10.11 -10.75
CA LEU A 56 0.89 -8.68 -11.06
C LEU A 56 0.42 -8.43 -12.49
N ALA A 57 0.83 -9.26 -13.46
CA ALA A 57 0.60 -9.04 -14.88
C ALA A 57 -0.89 -8.86 -15.28
N PRO A 58 -1.85 -9.59 -14.69
CA PRO A 58 -3.28 -9.38 -14.98
C PRO A 58 -3.87 -8.08 -14.40
N GLY A 59 -3.11 -7.35 -13.59
CA GLY A 59 -3.54 -6.13 -12.90
C GLY A 59 -3.91 -6.33 -11.42
N PRO A 60 -3.99 -5.23 -10.66
CA PRO A 60 -4.14 -5.25 -9.20
C PRO A 60 -5.50 -5.78 -8.73
N ASP A 61 -6.56 -5.58 -9.51
CA ASP A 61 -7.93 -6.00 -9.15
C ASP A 61 -8.26 -7.43 -9.58
N HIS A 62 -7.31 -8.12 -10.25
CA HIS A 62 -7.53 -9.48 -10.70
C HIS A 62 -7.70 -10.43 -9.49
N PRO A 63 -8.68 -11.34 -9.47
CA PRO A 63 -8.98 -12.18 -8.30
C PRO A 63 -7.76 -12.96 -7.76
N ARG A 64 -6.91 -13.44 -8.67
CA ARG A 64 -5.66 -14.13 -8.31
C ARG A 64 -4.65 -13.21 -7.61
N ALA A 65 -4.58 -11.93 -7.99
CA ALA A 65 -3.74 -10.95 -7.31
C ALA A 65 -4.28 -10.69 -5.90
N LEU A 66 -5.56 -10.34 -5.78
CA LEU A 66 -6.21 -10.10 -4.50
C LEU A 66 -6.05 -11.29 -3.53
N ALA A 67 -6.27 -12.51 -4.01
CA ALA A 67 -6.11 -13.73 -3.21
C ALA A 67 -4.66 -13.93 -2.73
N TRP A 68 -3.68 -13.71 -3.62
CA TRP A 68 -2.27 -13.82 -3.25
C TRP A 68 -1.88 -12.77 -2.19
N LEU A 69 -2.29 -11.52 -2.38
CA LEU A 69 -1.99 -10.42 -1.45
C LEU A 69 -2.64 -10.68 -0.09
N TRP A 70 -3.89 -11.14 -0.07
CA TRP A 70 -4.55 -11.56 1.16
C TRP A 70 -3.81 -12.71 1.87
N GLN A 71 -3.41 -13.73 1.12
CA GLN A 71 -2.73 -14.91 1.66
C GLN A 71 -1.33 -14.61 2.19
N HIS A 72 -0.61 -13.65 1.62
CA HIS A 72 0.80 -13.41 1.96
C HIS A 72 1.04 -12.13 2.75
N TRP A 73 0.21 -11.11 2.57
CA TRP A 73 0.32 -9.83 3.27
C TRP A 73 -0.80 -9.60 4.28
N GLY A 74 -1.96 -10.22 4.09
CA GLY A 74 -3.14 -10.00 4.95
C GLY A 74 -3.91 -8.72 4.61
N THR A 75 -3.66 -8.15 3.43
CA THR A 75 -4.34 -6.99 2.86
C THR A 75 -4.41 -7.15 1.35
N THR A 76 -5.44 -6.60 0.71
CA THR A 76 -5.73 -6.74 -0.72
C THR A 76 -5.00 -5.72 -1.59
N GLN A 77 -4.30 -4.76 -0.98
CA GLN A 77 -3.50 -3.76 -1.68
C GLN A 77 -2.18 -3.52 -0.95
N ALA A 78 -1.17 -3.03 -1.68
CA ALA A 78 0.04 -2.50 -1.05
C ALA A 78 -0.30 -1.35 -0.09
N LEU A 79 0.54 -1.15 0.93
CA LEU A 79 0.37 -0.06 1.89
C LEU A 79 0.50 1.29 1.19
N ARG A 80 -0.41 2.22 1.51
CA ARG A 80 -0.44 3.58 0.94
C ARG A 80 -0.05 4.60 1.99
N HIS A 81 0.43 5.77 1.55
CA HIS A 81 0.81 6.89 2.42
C HIS A 81 1.71 6.45 3.59
N VAL A 82 2.69 5.60 3.29
CA VAL A 82 3.65 5.15 4.29
C VAL A 82 4.54 6.33 4.68
N VAL A 83 4.53 6.68 5.96
CA VAL A 83 5.29 7.80 6.53
C VAL A 83 6.04 7.35 7.78
N VAL A 84 7.24 7.88 7.98
CA VAL A 84 7.99 7.71 9.23
C VAL A 84 7.48 8.76 10.21
N LEU A 85 6.95 8.32 11.36
CA LEU A 85 6.39 9.21 12.39
C LEU A 85 7.46 9.70 13.39
N GLY A 86 8.72 9.32 13.16
CA GLY A 86 9.86 9.58 14.03
C GLY A 86 10.12 8.46 15.02
N GLU A 87 11.28 8.53 15.68
CA GLU A 87 11.61 7.70 16.84
C GLU A 87 11.11 8.42 18.10
N PRO A 88 10.54 7.70 19.10
CA PRO A 88 10.28 8.31 20.40
C PRO A 88 11.58 8.93 20.93
N ARG A 89 11.51 10.19 21.37
CA ARG A 89 12.66 10.92 21.91
C ARG A 89 13.06 10.50 23.33
N ASP A 90 12.52 9.39 23.84
CA ASP A 90 12.85 8.90 25.17
C ASP A 90 14.27 8.36 25.17
N GLN A 91 15.19 9.19 25.68
CA GLN A 91 16.59 8.87 25.86
C GLN A 91 16.81 7.75 26.88
N GLU A 92 15.77 7.38 27.64
CA GLU A 92 15.74 6.29 28.62
C GLU A 92 15.07 5.01 28.08
N ALA A 93 14.59 5.00 26.82
CA ALA A 93 13.99 3.80 26.25
C ALA A 93 15.06 2.70 26.09
N VAL A 94 14.84 1.57 26.75
CA VAL A 94 15.73 0.39 26.72
C VAL A 94 15.80 -0.24 25.31
N GLU A 95 14.76 -0.03 24.49
CA GLU A 95 14.66 -0.57 23.13
C GLU A 95 14.47 0.54 22.09
N ALA A 96 15.26 0.49 21.01
CA ALA A 96 15.10 1.38 19.87
C ALA A 96 13.73 1.16 19.22
N THR A 97 12.94 2.23 19.14
CA THR A 97 11.56 2.17 18.62
C THR A 97 11.44 2.96 17.33
N TRP A 98 10.98 2.29 16.26
CA TRP A 98 10.71 2.93 14.97
C TRP A 98 9.21 2.95 14.69
N ARG A 99 8.64 4.15 14.47
CA ARG A 99 7.19 4.32 14.26
C ARG A 99 6.88 4.69 12.82
N LEU A 100 5.89 3.99 12.27
CA LEU A 100 5.40 4.16 10.91
C LEU A 100 3.90 4.41 10.93
N GLY A 101 3.44 5.32 10.07
CA GLY A 101 2.03 5.50 9.72
C GLY A 101 1.79 5.00 8.31
N PHE A 102 0.65 4.35 8.06
CA PHE A 102 0.26 3.91 6.72
C PHE A 102 -1.24 3.67 6.63
N TRP A 103 -1.73 3.57 5.41
CA TRP A 103 -3.09 3.21 5.08
C TRP A 103 -3.10 1.80 4.48
N SER A 104 -3.97 0.94 4.99
CA SER A 104 -4.24 -0.39 4.44
C SER A 104 -5.63 -0.40 3.82
N ALA A 105 -5.88 -1.27 2.84
CA ALA A 105 -7.21 -1.44 2.26
C ALA A 105 -8.18 -2.12 3.24
N ASP A 106 -7.67 -3.06 4.03
CA ASP A 106 -8.48 -3.89 4.92
C ASP A 106 -8.11 -3.60 6.39
N TRP A 107 -7.19 -4.38 6.94
CA TRP A 107 -6.70 -4.28 8.31
C TRP A 107 -5.16 -4.18 8.35
N THR A 108 -4.57 -4.45 9.51
CA THR A 108 -3.12 -4.56 9.63
C THR A 108 -2.59 -5.61 8.65
N PRO A 109 -1.40 -5.41 8.05
CA PRO A 109 -0.78 -6.40 7.16
C PRO A 109 -0.19 -7.56 7.97
N TRP A 110 -1.03 -8.20 8.78
CA TRP A 110 -0.64 -9.08 9.88
C TRP A 110 0.15 -10.30 9.41
N ARG A 111 -0.11 -10.80 8.20
CA ARG A 111 0.66 -11.92 7.64
C ARG A 111 2.08 -11.50 7.28
N ALA A 112 2.25 -10.30 6.73
CA ALA A 112 3.57 -9.75 6.49
C ALA A 112 4.31 -9.51 7.81
N LEU A 113 3.65 -8.92 8.81
CA LEU A 113 4.23 -8.70 10.14
C LEU A 113 4.63 -10.01 10.81
N SER A 114 3.79 -11.05 10.71
CA SER A 114 4.09 -12.38 11.24
C SER A 114 5.31 -13.02 10.55
N ALA A 115 5.43 -12.88 9.23
CA ALA A 115 6.60 -13.36 8.50
C ALA A 115 7.88 -12.61 8.89
N ILE A 116 7.80 -11.30 9.12
CA ILE A 116 8.92 -10.50 9.62
C ILE A 116 9.28 -10.96 11.05
N ALA A 117 8.32 -11.08 11.95
CA ALA A 117 8.58 -11.54 13.33
C ALA A 117 9.20 -12.95 13.37
N HIS A 118 8.84 -13.83 12.43
CA HIS A 118 9.46 -15.15 12.30
C HIS A 118 10.95 -15.07 11.90
N ASN A 119 11.28 -14.20 10.94
CA ASN A 119 12.67 -14.03 10.47
C ASN A 119 13.54 -13.18 11.41
N TRP A 120 12.92 -12.32 12.23
CA TRP A 120 13.59 -11.49 13.22
C TRP A 120 12.88 -11.57 14.57
N PRO A 121 13.10 -12.65 15.35
CA PRO A 121 12.35 -12.93 16.58
C PRO A 121 12.51 -11.89 17.69
N GLN A 122 13.55 -11.05 17.62
CA GLN A 122 13.78 -9.97 18.59
C GLN A 122 12.94 -8.72 18.30
N LEU A 123 12.37 -8.59 17.09
CA LEU A 123 11.49 -7.46 16.76
C LEU A 123 10.12 -7.65 17.39
N ARG A 124 9.65 -6.62 18.09
CA ARG A 124 8.31 -6.54 18.66
C ARG A 124 7.47 -5.58 17.82
N PHE A 125 6.23 -5.96 17.54
CA PHE A 125 5.30 -5.14 16.77
C PHE A 125 4.11 -4.74 17.62
N GLU A 126 3.79 -3.45 17.62
CA GLU A 126 2.54 -2.92 18.17
C GLU A 126 1.80 -2.20 17.05
N THR A 127 0.54 -2.57 16.81
CA THR A 127 -0.31 -1.91 15.81
C THR A 127 -1.41 -1.13 16.50
N ARG A 128 -1.51 0.17 16.21
CA ARG A 128 -2.58 1.05 16.71
C ARG A 128 -3.47 1.45 15.54
N PRO A 129 -4.57 0.73 15.28
CA PRO A 129 -5.46 1.10 14.18
C PRO A 129 -6.16 2.42 14.50
N LEU A 130 -6.10 3.35 13.56
CA LEU A 130 -6.88 4.58 13.58
C LEU A 130 -8.07 4.38 12.65
N TYR A 131 -9.16 3.86 13.19
CA TYR A 131 -10.43 3.92 12.48
C TYR A 131 -10.93 5.34 12.66
N ALA A 132 -10.90 6.14 11.59
CA ALA A 132 -11.60 7.42 11.61
C ALA A 132 -13.04 7.13 12.07
N GLN A 133 -13.49 7.77 13.15
CA GLN A 133 -14.91 7.80 13.44
C GLN A 133 -15.54 8.51 12.24
N ALA A 134 -16.34 7.77 11.46
CA ALA A 134 -17.17 8.39 10.44
C ALA A 134 -18.19 9.27 11.18
N THR A 135 -17.85 10.54 11.37
CA THR A 135 -18.80 11.63 11.65
C THR A 135 -19.32 12.19 10.35
#